data_AF-A0A1W9LHB0-F1
#
_entry.id   AF-A0A1W9LHB0-F1
#
_cell.length_a   1.000
_cell.length_b   1.000
_cell.length_c   1.000
_cell.angle_alpha   90.00
_cell.angle_beta   90.00
_cell.angle_gamma   90.00
#
_symmetry.space_group_name_H-M   'P 1'
#
loop_
_entity.id
_entity.type
_entity.pdbx_description
1 polymer ?
#
loop_
_entity_poly.entity_id
_entity_poly.type
_entity_poly.pdbx_seq_one_letter_code
_entity_poly.pdbx_strand_id
1 'polypeptide(L)'
;MNKKFLLSLIIVLLLSCASFAVAAPDMKEGLWEITVTSKMEMPGMTMPMPPAKYKQCLSKSDFVPQKAEPGQECEKMSVNVNGNTVSWSIKCNSKEGAMKGTGKITYKGNTYEGFMNMTFPNQGGGEGKMTSSMSGKWIDKCK
;
A
#
# COMPACT_ATOMS: atom_id res chain seq x y z
N MET A 1 53.56 10.19 -25.62
CA MET A 1 52.22 10.25 -24.99
C MET A 1 51.30 9.39 -25.86
N ASN A 2 51.00 8.18 -25.39
CA ASN A 2 50.77 7.03 -26.26
C ASN A 2 49.29 6.94 -26.66
N LYS A 3 48.99 6.87 -27.97
CA LYS A 3 47.63 6.70 -28.54
C LYS A 3 46.84 5.54 -27.91
N LYS A 4 47.53 4.53 -27.37
CA LYS A 4 46.95 3.38 -26.64
C LYS A 4 46.31 3.78 -25.29
N PHE A 5 46.77 4.86 -24.67
CA PHE A 5 46.25 5.36 -23.40
C PHE A 5 44.93 6.15 -23.57
N LEU A 6 44.78 6.83 -24.71
CA LEU A 6 43.55 7.54 -25.09
C LEU A 6 42.40 6.58 -25.46
N LEU A 7 42.71 5.44 -26.08
CA LEU A 7 41.72 4.41 -26.44
C LEU A 7 41.19 3.63 -25.22
N SER A 8 42.01 3.47 -24.18
CA SER A 8 41.60 2.74 -22.96
C SER A 8 40.69 3.56 -22.04
N LEU A 9 40.68 4.90 -22.16
CA LEU A 9 39.86 5.77 -21.31
C LEU A 9 38.39 5.88 -21.80
N ILE A 10 38.14 5.55 -23.07
CA ILE A 10 36.80 5.68 -23.68
C ILE A 10 35.91 4.46 -23.37
N ILE A 11 36.51 3.30 -23.07
CA ILE A 11 35.78 2.03 -22.85
C ILE A 11 35.21 1.92 -21.43
N VAL A 12 35.76 2.66 -20.46
CA VAL A 12 35.31 2.61 -19.04
C VAL A 12 34.12 3.55 -18.77
N LEU A 13 33.84 4.52 -19.65
CA LEU A 13 32.79 5.53 -19.44
C LEU A 13 31.38 5.09 -19.89
N LEU A 14 31.25 3.91 -20.50
CA LEU A 14 29.96 3.40 -21.04
C LEU A 14 29.19 2.48 -20.08
N LEU A 15 29.68 2.26 -18.84
CA LEU A 15 29.12 1.27 -17.91
C LEU A 15 28.25 1.85 -16.76
N SER A 16 27.74 3.08 -16.89
CA SER A 16 27.02 3.77 -15.81
C SER A 16 25.69 4.36 -16.26
N CYS A 17 24.81 3.51 -16.79
CA CYS A 17 23.36 3.78 -16.84
C CYS A 17 22.60 2.49 -16.50
N ALA A 18 22.89 1.89 -15.35
CA ALA A 18 21.94 0.98 -14.71
C ALA A 18 20.81 1.85 -14.15
N SER A 19 19.83 2.17 -15.00
CA SER A 19 18.58 2.77 -14.58
C SER A 19 17.93 1.80 -13.61
N PHE A 20 17.99 2.08 -12.31
CA PHE A 20 17.12 1.45 -11.32
C PHE A 20 15.70 1.91 -11.63
N ALA A 21 15.05 1.24 -12.59
CA ALA A 21 13.62 1.34 -12.75
C ALA A 21 13.02 0.79 -11.46
N VAL A 22 12.49 1.66 -10.61
CA VAL A 22 11.62 1.27 -9.51
C VAL A 22 10.43 0.59 -10.19
N ALA A 23 10.47 -0.74 -10.25
CA ALA A 23 9.42 -1.52 -10.87
C ALA A 23 8.13 -1.26 -10.10
N ALA A 24 7.20 -0.52 -10.72
CA ALA A 24 5.85 -0.41 -10.22
C ALA A 24 5.24 -1.82 -10.10
N PRO A 25 4.35 -2.05 -9.12
CA PRO A 25 3.72 -3.36 -8.97
C PRO A 25 2.99 -3.76 -10.26
N ASP A 26 2.98 -5.06 -10.57
CA ASP A 26 2.23 -5.62 -11.70
C ASP A 26 0.72 -5.51 -11.47
N MET A 27 0.20 -4.30 -11.64
CA MET A 27 -1.21 -3.96 -11.50
C MET A 27 -1.73 -3.27 -12.76
N LYS A 28 -2.98 -3.58 -13.10
CA LYS A 28 -3.72 -2.88 -14.14
C LYS A 28 -4.34 -1.60 -13.58
N GLU A 29 -4.04 -0.47 -14.22
CA GLU A 29 -4.69 0.80 -13.88
C GLU A 29 -6.17 0.76 -14.25
N GLY A 30 -7.01 1.38 -13.43
CA GLY A 30 -8.45 1.49 -13.67
C GLY A 30 -9.28 1.33 -12.41
N LEU A 31 -10.54 0.95 -12.61
CA LEU A 31 -11.53 0.76 -11.58
C LEU A 31 -11.42 -0.66 -11.01
N TRP A 32 -11.27 -0.75 -9.69
CA TRP A 32 -11.19 -1.99 -8.95
C TRP A 32 -12.41 -2.15 -8.04
N GLU A 33 -12.98 -3.35 -8.00
CA GLU A 33 -13.92 -3.75 -6.95
C GLU A 33 -13.14 -4.37 -5.80
N ILE A 34 -13.29 -3.80 -4.62
CA ILE A 34 -12.52 -4.09 -3.42
C ILE A 34 -13.44 -4.70 -2.39
N THR A 35 -13.05 -5.85 -1.83
CA THR A 35 -13.72 -6.50 -0.72
C THR A 35 -12.82 -6.45 0.51
N VAL A 36 -13.38 -6.01 1.64
CA VAL A 36 -12.67 -5.93 2.92
C VAL A 36 -13.44 -6.70 3.97
N THR A 37 -12.76 -7.61 4.66
CA THR A 37 -13.27 -8.27 5.86
C THR A 37 -12.41 -7.84 7.03
N SER A 38 -12.99 -7.55 8.18
CA SER A 38 -12.25 -7.02 9.33
C SER A 38 -12.73 -7.66 10.62
N LYS A 39 -11.82 -7.73 11.58
CA LYS A 39 -12.12 -8.08 12.97
C LYS A 39 -11.52 -7.02 13.88
N MET A 40 -12.28 -6.66 14.90
CA MET A 40 -11.88 -5.72 15.94
C MET A 40 -11.62 -6.51 17.22
N GLU A 41 -10.46 -6.28 17.82
CA GLU A 41 -10.00 -6.91 19.05
C GLU A 41 -9.81 -5.80 20.10
N MET A 42 -10.54 -5.92 21.21
CA MET A 42 -10.45 -5.05 22.38
C MET A 42 -10.27 -5.91 23.64
N PRO A 43 -9.78 -5.34 24.75
CA PRO A 43 -9.68 -6.08 26.02
C PRO A 43 -11.01 -6.75 26.39
N GLY A 44 -11.01 -8.09 26.42
CA GLY A 44 -12.19 -8.89 26.77
C GLY A 44 -13.25 -9.06 25.68
N MET A 45 -13.05 -8.54 24.46
CA MET A 45 -14.04 -8.64 23.38
C MET A 45 -13.41 -8.70 21.99
N THR A 46 -13.86 -9.67 21.17
CA THR A 46 -13.53 -9.76 19.74
C THR A 46 -14.81 -9.69 18.94
N MET A 47 -14.91 -8.73 18.02
CA MET A 47 -16.08 -8.51 17.18
C MET A 47 -15.73 -8.63 15.69
N PRO A 48 -16.38 -9.54 14.93
CA PRO A 48 -16.27 -9.52 13.48
C PRO A 48 -17.04 -8.31 12.92
N MET A 49 -16.45 -7.63 11.94
CA MET A 49 -17.12 -6.56 11.21
C MET A 49 -17.79 -7.11 9.94
N PRO A 50 -18.96 -6.59 9.53
CA PRO A 50 -19.57 -6.97 8.26
C PRO A 50 -18.61 -6.75 7.08
N PRO A 51 -18.55 -7.67 6.11
CA PRO A 51 -17.78 -7.47 4.89
C PRO A 51 -18.23 -6.21 4.16
N ALA A 52 -17.28 -5.36 3.80
CA ALA A 52 -17.53 -4.16 3.01
C ALA A 52 -17.08 -4.39 1.56
N LYS A 53 -17.86 -3.88 0.61
CA LYS A 53 -17.48 -3.82 -0.81
C LYS A 53 -17.59 -2.39 -1.32
N TYR A 54 -16.58 -1.94 -2.04
CA TYR A 54 -16.57 -0.63 -2.66
C TYR A 54 -15.74 -0.64 -3.94
N LYS A 55 -15.88 0.40 -4.76
CA LYS A 55 -15.12 0.55 -6.00
C LYS A 55 -14.19 1.74 -5.86
N GLN A 56 -12.93 1.58 -6.29
CA GLN A 56 -11.94 2.64 -6.27
C GLN A 56 -11.10 2.61 -7.54
N CYS A 57 -10.76 3.80 -8.04
CA CYS A 57 -9.77 3.96 -9.08
C CYS A 57 -8.37 3.83 -8.50
N LEU A 58 -7.57 2.93 -9.06
CA LEU A 58 -6.18 2.70 -8.69
C LEU A 58 -5.28 2.90 -9.91
N SER A 59 -4.11 3.49 -9.68
CA SER A 59 -3.08 3.75 -10.69
C SER A 59 -1.71 3.32 -10.20
N LYS A 60 -0.70 3.29 -11.06
CA LYS A 60 0.67 2.99 -10.65
C LYS A 60 1.32 4.10 -9.83
N SER A 61 0.73 5.30 -9.79
CA SER A 61 1.14 6.38 -8.88
C SER A 61 0.33 6.39 -7.57
N ASP A 62 -0.84 5.76 -7.54
CA ASP A 62 -1.68 5.59 -6.35
C ASP A 62 -2.30 4.18 -6.29
N PHE A 63 -1.47 3.24 -5.84
CA PHE A 63 -1.75 1.81 -5.78
C PHE A 63 -2.08 1.33 -4.36
N VAL A 64 -2.28 2.23 -3.40
CA VAL A 64 -2.73 1.86 -2.06
C VAL A 64 -4.22 2.19 -1.97
N PRO A 65 -5.11 1.19 -1.89
CA PRO A 65 -6.54 1.46 -1.70
C PRO A 65 -6.77 2.17 -0.37
N GLN A 66 -7.51 3.26 -0.41
CA GLN A 66 -7.80 4.11 0.75
C GLN A 66 -9.28 4.43 0.71
N LYS A 67 -10.04 3.80 1.62
CA LYS A 67 -11.41 4.25 1.89
C LYS A 67 -11.32 5.54 2.70
N ALA A 68 -11.67 6.66 2.08
CA ALA A 68 -11.82 7.91 2.82
C ALA A 68 -12.98 7.77 3.81
N GLU A 69 -12.69 7.82 5.11
CA GLU A 69 -13.72 7.85 6.14
C GLU A 69 -13.91 9.30 6.61
N PRO A 70 -15.15 9.81 6.67
CA PRO A 70 -15.41 11.17 7.12
C PRO A 70 -14.85 11.43 8.51
N GLY A 71 -14.06 12.49 8.67
CA GLY A 71 -13.50 12.89 9.97
C GLY A 71 -12.17 12.23 10.36
N GLN A 72 -11.56 11.43 9.47
CA GLN A 72 -10.21 10.91 9.64
C GLN A 72 -9.23 11.53 8.65
N GLU A 73 -8.14 12.10 9.18
CA GLU A 73 -7.00 12.53 8.38
C GLU A 73 -5.89 11.48 8.48
N CYS A 74 -5.64 10.75 7.40
CA CYS A 74 -4.62 9.71 7.34
C CYS A 74 -3.41 10.16 6.53
N GLU A 75 -2.26 10.25 7.20
CA GLU A 75 -0.97 10.52 6.59
C GLU A 75 -0.30 9.20 6.18
N LYS A 76 0.16 9.12 4.93
CA LYS A 76 1.00 8.01 4.44
C LYS A 76 2.43 8.23 4.94
N MET A 77 2.87 7.42 5.90
CA MET A 77 4.18 7.58 6.56
C MET A 77 5.31 6.93 5.76
N SER A 78 5.06 5.74 5.21
CA SER A 78 6.02 5.04 4.36
C SER A 78 5.31 4.16 3.36
N VAL A 79 5.90 4.03 2.17
CA VAL A 79 5.46 3.13 1.11
C VAL A 79 6.71 2.47 0.53
N ASN A 80 6.69 1.14 0.46
CA ASN A 80 7.77 0.35 -0.12
C ASN A 80 7.20 -0.62 -1.15
N VAL A 81 7.80 -0.63 -2.33
CA VAL A 81 7.45 -1.55 -3.42
C VAL A 81 8.60 -2.55 -3.58
N ASN A 82 8.28 -3.84 -3.49
CA ASN A 82 9.20 -4.94 -3.76
C ASN A 82 8.54 -5.90 -4.75
N GLY A 83 8.90 -5.74 -6.03
CA GLY A 83 8.25 -6.41 -7.14
C GLY A 83 6.75 -6.11 -7.15
N ASN A 84 5.93 -7.15 -7.05
CA ASN A 84 4.46 -7.01 -7.04
C ASN A 84 3.87 -6.74 -5.66
N THR A 85 4.71 -6.70 -4.62
CA THR A 85 4.28 -6.48 -3.24
C THR A 85 4.48 -5.04 -2.84
N VAL A 86 3.40 -4.40 -2.41
CA VAL A 86 3.40 -3.06 -1.81
C VAL A 86 3.18 -3.22 -0.31
N SER A 87 4.06 -2.62 0.49
CA SER A 87 3.86 -2.47 1.93
C SER A 87 3.82 -0.99 2.28
N TRP A 88 2.95 -0.60 3.21
CA TRP A 88 2.86 0.79 3.63
C TRP A 88 2.55 0.92 5.12
N SER A 89 2.80 2.11 5.66
CA SER A 89 2.34 2.50 6.98
C SER A 89 1.59 3.83 6.92
N ILE A 90 0.56 3.96 7.75
CA ILE A 90 -0.26 5.17 7.89
C ILE A 90 -0.31 5.59 9.35
N LYS A 91 -0.48 6.89 9.55
CA LYS A 91 -0.88 7.47 10.82
C LYS A 91 -2.16 8.26 10.59
N CYS A 92 -3.25 7.90 11.26
CA CYS A 92 -4.51 8.62 11.15
C CYS A 92 -4.77 9.40 12.43
N ASN A 93 -5.11 10.68 12.32
CA ASN A 93 -5.55 11.47 13.45
C ASN A 93 -7.08 11.55 13.45
N SER A 94 -7.68 11.36 14.61
CA SER A 94 -9.11 11.46 14.86
C SER A 94 -9.36 12.20 16.18
N LYS A 95 -10.61 12.55 16.48
CA LYS A 95 -10.98 13.19 17.75
C LYS A 95 -10.73 12.27 18.94
N GLU A 96 -10.84 10.96 18.75
CA GLU A 96 -10.59 9.95 19.77
C GLU A 96 -9.09 9.65 19.98
N GLY A 97 -8.23 10.14 19.09
CA GLY A 97 -6.77 10.06 19.21
C GLY A 97 -6.07 9.59 17.92
N ALA A 98 -4.76 9.42 18.03
CA ALA A 98 -3.92 8.99 16.90
C ALA A 98 -3.96 7.47 16.74
N MET A 99 -4.21 7.02 15.52
CA MET A 99 -4.20 5.62 15.11
C MET A 99 -2.98 5.35 14.23
N LYS A 100 -2.45 4.12 14.30
CA LYS A 100 -1.36 3.67 13.44
C LYS A 100 -1.82 2.47 12.63
N GLY A 101 -1.44 2.41 11.37
CA GLY A 101 -1.77 1.31 10.48
C GLY A 101 -0.55 0.82 9.71
N THR A 102 -0.50 -0.48 9.46
CA THR A 102 0.45 -1.10 8.51
C THR A 102 -0.33 -1.99 7.55
N GLY A 103 0.01 -1.94 6.27
CA GLY A 103 -0.64 -2.73 5.26
C GLY A 103 0.34 -3.38 4.30
N LYS A 104 -0.10 -4.45 3.67
CA LYS A 104 0.62 -5.14 2.60
C LYS A 104 -0.37 -5.67 1.58
N ILE A 105 -0.10 -5.42 0.30
CA ILE A 105 -0.85 -5.95 -0.85
C ILE A 105 0.13 -6.59 -1.81
N THR A 106 -0.25 -7.72 -2.39
CA THR A 106 0.44 -8.34 -3.52
C THR A 106 -0.47 -8.30 -4.74
N TYR A 107 -0.03 -7.61 -5.79
CA TYR A 107 -0.73 -7.51 -7.07
C TYR A 107 -0.41 -8.70 -7.98
N LYS A 108 -1.40 -9.12 -8.76
CA LYS A 108 -1.32 -10.20 -9.75
C LYS A 108 -2.10 -9.78 -11.01
N GLY A 109 -1.64 -8.72 -11.68
CA GLY A 109 -2.26 -8.16 -12.88
C GLY A 109 -3.62 -7.52 -12.60
N ASN A 110 -4.70 -8.29 -12.75
CA ASN A 110 -6.09 -7.85 -12.57
C ASN A 110 -6.71 -8.23 -11.22
N THR A 111 -5.92 -8.82 -10.32
CA THR A 111 -6.33 -9.15 -8.95
C THR A 111 -5.28 -8.73 -7.95
N TYR A 112 -5.68 -8.57 -6.69
CA TYR A 112 -4.74 -8.47 -5.58
C TYR A 112 -5.32 -9.10 -4.32
N GLU A 113 -4.41 -9.49 -3.43
CA GLU A 113 -4.70 -9.87 -2.05
C GLU A 113 -3.84 -9.05 -1.10
N GLY A 114 -4.38 -8.74 0.07
CA GLY A 114 -3.65 -7.98 1.06
C GLY A 114 -4.25 -8.06 2.45
N PHE A 115 -3.55 -7.45 3.39
CA PHE A 115 -3.98 -7.29 4.76
C PHE A 115 -3.58 -5.92 5.30
N MET A 116 -4.31 -5.48 6.31
CA MET A 116 -4.01 -4.28 7.07
C MET A 116 -4.17 -4.59 8.56
N ASN A 117 -3.26 -4.05 9.38
CA ASN A 117 -3.36 -4.05 10.84
C ASN A 117 -3.37 -2.60 11.30
N MET A 118 -4.32 -2.25 12.16
CA MET A 118 -4.43 -0.93 12.77
C MET A 118 -4.47 -1.06 14.28
N THR A 119 -3.89 -0.08 14.97
CA THR A 119 -4.03 0.12 16.41
C THR A 119 -4.64 1.49 16.69
N PHE A 120 -5.53 1.55 17.68
CA PHE A 120 -6.24 2.75 18.07
C PHE A 120 -6.42 2.81 19.59
N PRO A 121 -6.50 4.01 20.19
CA PRO A 121 -6.74 4.14 21.62
C PRO A 121 -8.15 3.63 21.98
N ASN A 122 -8.25 2.87 23.07
CA ASN A 122 -9.53 2.42 23.62
C ASN A 122 -9.99 3.35 24.76
N GLN A 123 -11.29 3.66 24.82
CA GLN A 123 -11.86 4.55 25.84
C GLN A 123 -11.70 4.02 27.27
N GLY A 124 -11.60 2.69 27.46
CA GLY A 124 -11.39 2.05 28.76
C GLY A 124 -9.92 1.95 29.22
N GLY A 125 -8.99 2.57 28.49
CA GLY A 125 -7.55 2.37 28.67
C GLY A 125 -7.03 1.18 27.85
N GLY A 126 -5.77 1.30 27.39
CA GLY A 126 -5.13 0.34 26.50
C GLY A 126 -5.35 0.62 25.00
N GLU A 127 -4.87 -0.29 24.15
CA GLU A 127 -4.97 -0.19 22.70
C GLU A 127 -5.96 -1.24 22.16
N GLY A 128 -6.87 -0.80 21.30
CA GLY A 128 -7.63 -1.69 20.44
C GLY A 128 -6.85 -2.02 19.17
N LYS A 129 -7.11 -3.19 18.59
CA LYS A 129 -6.52 -3.65 17.34
C LYS A 129 -7.60 -3.97 16.33
N MET A 130 -7.40 -3.55 15.09
CA MET A 130 -8.21 -3.97 13.96
C MET A 130 -7.33 -4.70 12.96
N THR A 131 -7.74 -5.88 12.52
CA THR A 131 -7.07 -6.58 11.43
C THR A 131 -8.04 -6.80 10.30
N SER A 132 -7.61 -6.45 9.10
CA SER A 132 -8.42 -6.48 7.89
C SER A 132 -7.74 -7.33 6.84
N SER A 133 -8.51 -8.20 6.18
CA SER A 133 -8.11 -8.85 4.94
C SER A 133 -8.79 -8.12 3.78
N MET A 134 -8.05 -7.92 2.70
CA MET A 134 -8.49 -7.17 1.52
C MET A 134 -8.25 -7.99 0.27
N SER A 135 -9.21 -7.98 -0.64
CA SER A 135 -9.02 -8.49 -2.00
C SER A 135 -9.57 -7.49 -3.00
N GLY A 136 -8.97 -7.45 -4.19
CA GLY A 136 -9.40 -6.57 -5.26
C GLY A 136 -9.44 -7.28 -6.59
N LYS A 137 -10.40 -6.89 -7.43
CA LYS A 137 -10.51 -7.32 -8.82
C LYS A 137 -10.70 -6.11 -9.72
N TRP A 138 -9.89 -6.00 -10.77
CA TRP A 138 -10.07 -5.00 -11.81
C TRP A 138 -11.38 -5.26 -12.56
N ILE A 139 -12.22 -4.24 -12.72
CA ILE A 139 -13.54 -4.37 -13.33
C ILE A 139 -13.73 -3.50 -14.58
N ASP A 140 -13.08 -2.33 -14.66
CA ASP A 140 -13.19 -1.45 -15.84
C ASP A 140 -12.09 -0.37 -15.86
N LYS A 141 -12.06 0.49 -16.88
CA LYS A 141 -11.32 1.76 -16.86
C LYS A 141 -11.98 2.76 -15.89
N CYS A 142 -11.19 3.66 -15.34
CA CYS A 142 -11.72 4.82 -14.63
C CYS A 142 -12.46 5.75 -15.60
N LYS A 143 -13.50 6.42 -15.11
CA LYS A 143 -14.24 7.44 -15.85
C LYS A 143 -13.58 8.80 -15.73
#